data_AF-A0A1J4VW52-F1
#
_entry.id   AF-A0A1J4VW52-F1
#
_cell.length_a   1.000
_cell.length_b   1.000
_cell.length_c   1.000
_cell.angle_alpha   90.00
_cell.angle_beta   90.00
_cell.angle_gamma   90.00
#
_symmetry.space_group_name_H-M   'P 1'
#
loop_
_entity.id
_entity.type
_entity.pdbx_description
1 polymer ?
#
loop_
_entity_poly.entity_id
_entity_poly.type
_entity_poly.pdbx_seq_one_letter_code
_entity_poly.pdbx_strand_id
1 'polypeptide(L)'
;MLGGSTKLASSFLNDGKEYLATLKLGIKTSTDDSSGDVIETRAVGDIAREVIDAAFQKFLGYIDQTPPMVSAVRHKGRKLYELARKGITVEREPRRICIHKLEIRRVSLPDIDFFVSCSKGTYIRTLCDDIGSRLGTGGHMSSLRRVRSGDYGIEDAVALDEFIHAGTRYESYIRNT
;
A
#
# COMPACT_ATOMS: atom_id res chain seq x y z
N MET A 1 15.79 6.25 10.49
CA MET A 1 16.16 7.21 11.56
C MET A 1 17.11 6.51 12.50
N LEU A 2 18.28 7.10 12.75
CA LEU A 2 19.33 6.60 13.64
C LEU A 2 19.58 7.61 14.77
N GLY A 3 19.91 7.12 15.97
CA GLY A 3 20.26 7.95 17.12
C GLY A 3 19.21 9.02 17.46
N GLY A 4 19.67 10.25 17.68
CA GLY A 4 18.83 11.39 18.07
C GLY A 4 17.71 11.75 17.08
N SER A 5 17.86 11.37 15.79
CA SER A 5 16.83 11.64 14.77
C SER A 5 15.52 10.87 15.00
N THR A 6 15.54 9.81 15.81
CA THR A 6 14.34 9.03 16.17
C THR A 6 13.29 9.88 16.90
N LYS A 7 13.69 10.96 17.57
CA LYS A 7 12.78 11.93 18.22
C LYS A 7 11.86 12.63 17.23
N LEU A 8 12.25 12.72 15.95
CA LEU A 8 11.48 13.38 14.89
C LEU A 8 10.52 12.43 14.17
N ALA A 9 10.47 11.15 14.54
CA ALA A 9 9.77 10.13 13.77
C ALA A 9 8.28 10.41 13.53
N SER A 10 7.60 10.99 14.51
CA SER A 10 6.20 11.36 14.41
C SER A 10 5.94 12.36 13.28
N SER A 11 6.86 13.29 13.03
CA SER A 11 6.75 14.27 11.94
C SER A 11 6.75 13.57 10.58
N PHE A 12 7.78 12.76 10.30
CA PHE A 12 7.94 12.05 9.03
C PHE A 12 6.84 11.02 8.75
N LEU A 13 6.29 10.41 9.79
CA LEU A 13 5.23 9.41 9.64
C LEU A 13 3.89 10.03 9.25
N ASN A 14 3.70 11.33 9.51
CA ASN A 14 2.43 12.01 9.30
C ASN A 14 2.20 12.51 7.88
N ASP A 15 3.23 12.48 7.03
CA ASP A 15 3.12 13.02 5.68
C ASP A 15 2.46 12.07 4.69
N GLY A 16 1.99 12.67 3.60
CA GLY A 16 1.48 11.97 2.42
C GLY A 16 2.52 11.06 1.78
N LYS A 17 2.05 10.07 1.04
CA LYS A 17 2.89 9.05 0.40
C LYS A 17 2.43 8.83 -1.03
N GLU A 18 3.39 8.57 -1.91
CA GLU A 18 3.12 8.31 -3.33
C GLU A 18 3.63 6.94 -3.72
N TYR A 19 2.84 6.22 -4.53
CA TYR A 19 3.13 4.86 -4.94
C TYR A 19 2.86 4.66 -6.44
N LEU A 20 3.65 3.78 -7.03
CA LEU A 20 3.31 3.06 -8.24
C LEU A 20 2.86 1.65 -7.81
N ALA A 21 1.71 1.22 -8.28
CA ALA A 21 1.12 -0.06 -7.91
C ALA A 21 0.49 -0.76 -9.12
N THR A 22 0.38 -2.08 -9.01
CA THR A 22 -0.35 -2.91 -9.97
C THR A 22 -1.48 -3.62 -9.25
N LEU A 23 -2.70 -3.43 -9.74
CA LEU A 23 -3.89 -4.20 -9.39
C LEU A 23 -4.00 -5.36 -10.38
N LYS A 24 -4.03 -6.59 -9.88
CA LYS A 24 -4.33 -7.79 -10.66
C LYS A 24 -5.76 -8.25 -10.40
N LEU A 25 -6.61 -8.18 -11.42
CA LEU A 25 -8.01 -8.57 -11.35
C LEU A 25 -8.20 -10.09 -11.42
N GLY A 26 -9.36 -10.55 -10.92
CA GLY A 26 -9.82 -11.93 -11.06
C GLY A 26 -9.31 -12.88 -9.97
N ILE A 27 -8.44 -12.42 -9.08
CA ILE A 27 -7.94 -13.21 -7.95
C ILE A 27 -7.99 -12.36 -6.69
N LYS A 28 -8.70 -12.83 -5.65
CA LYS A 28 -8.59 -12.31 -4.28
C LYS A 28 -7.65 -13.20 -3.48
N THR A 29 -6.84 -12.59 -2.63
CA THR A 29 -5.92 -13.29 -1.72
C THR A 29 -6.22 -12.95 -0.26
N SER A 30 -5.81 -13.81 0.67
CA SER A 30 -6.06 -13.63 2.11
C SER A 30 -5.37 -12.40 2.73
N THR A 31 -4.42 -11.79 2.02
CA THR A 31 -3.61 -10.65 2.47
C THR A 31 -3.79 -9.40 1.60
N ASP A 32 -4.72 -9.43 0.63
CA ASP A 32 -4.96 -8.38 -0.38
C ASP A 32 -3.72 -8.08 -1.26
N ASP A 33 -2.71 -8.95 -1.23
CA ASP A 33 -1.50 -8.89 -2.05
C ASP A 33 -1.03 -10.27 -2.53
N SER A 34 0.00 -10.30 -3.37
CA SER A 34 0.53 -11.54 -3.97
C SER A 34 1.19 -12.51 -2.98
N SER A 35 1.31 -12.17 -1.69
CA SER A 35 1.94 -13.04 -0.69
C SER A 35 0.94 -13.95 0.05
N GLY A 36 -0.35 -13.69 -0.09
CA GLY A 36 -1.42 -14.46 0.55
C GLY A 36 -1.91 -15.62 -0.30
N ASP A 37 -2.60 -16.56 0.35
CA ASP A 37 -3.28 -17.66 -0.32
C ASP A 37 -4.45 -17.15 -1.16
N VAL A 38 -4.68 -17.77 -2.31
CA VAL A 38 -5.86 -17.49 -3.14
C VAL A 38 -7.11 -17.93 -2.40
N ILE A 39 -8.04 -16.99 -2.19
CA ILE A 39 -9.33 -17.25 -1.52
C ILE A 39 -10.51 -17.22 -2.48
N GLU A 40 -10.37 -16.56 -3.63
CA GLU A 40 -11.40 -16.47 -4.65
C GLU A 40 -10.78 -16.26 -6.02
N THR A 41 -11.36 -16.87 -7.05
CA THR A 41 -11.00 -16.65 -8.45
C THR A 41 -12.25 -16.41 -9.28
N ARG A 42 -12.21 -15.41 -10.15
CA ARG A 42 -13.28 -15.06 -11.10
C ARG A 42 -12.71 -14.75 -12.47
N ALA A 43 -13.50 -15.00 -13.50
CA ALA A 43 -13.16 -14.52 -14.84
C ALA A 43 -13.21 -12.98 -14.86
N VAL A 44 -12.16 -12.36 -15.41
CA VAL A 44 -12.10 -10.88 -15.55
C VAL A 44 -12.98 -10.40 -16.71
N GLY A 45 -13.05 -11.20 -17.79
CA GLY A 45 -13.74 -10.83 -19.02
C GLY A 45 -13.14 -9.59 -19.68
N ASP A 46 -13.83 -9.07 -20.69
CA ASP A 46 -13.51 -7.79 -21.30
C ASP A 46 -14.22 -6.67 -20.53
N ILE A 47 -13.44 -5.87 -19.81
CA ILE A 47 -13.96 -4.70 -19.08
C ILE A 47 -13.66 -3.45 -19.91
N ALA A 48 -14.71 -2.72 -20.30
CA ALA A 48 -14.55 -1.47 -21.03
C ALA A 48 -13.74 -0.45 -20.23
N ARG A 49 -12.91 0.34 -20.92
CA ARG A 49 -11.97 1.27 -20.28
C ARG A 49 -12.70 2.29 -19.41
N GLU A 50 -13.86 2.74 -19.84
CA GLU A 50 -14.71 3.72 -19.16
C GLU A 50 -15.23 3.18 -17.82
N VAL A 51 -15.49 1.87 -17.73
CA VAL A 51 -15.90 1.21 -16.48
C VAL A 51 -14.75 1.19 -15.49
N ILE A 52 -13.53 0.92 -15.96
CA ILE A 52 -12.32 0.95 -15.14
C ILE A 52 -12.06 2.38 -14.62
N ASP A 53 -12.10 3.37 -15.51
CA ASP A 53 -11.89 4.77 -15.15
C ASP A 53 -12.96 5.24 -14.12
N ALA A 54 -14.23 4.89 -14.34
CA ALA A 54 -15.31 5.20 -13.42
C ALA A 54 -15.15 4.51 -12.05
N ALA A 55 -14.65 3.28 -12.02
CA ALA A 55 -14.36 2.58 -10.76
C ALA A 55 -13.26 3.28 -9.98
N PHE A 56 -12.15 3.65 -10.63
CA PHE A 56 -11.04 4.37 -10.01
C PHE A 56 -11.48 5.74 -9.47
N GLN A 57 -12.28 6.51 -10.24
CA GLN A 57 -12.75 7.82 -9.80
C GLN A 57 -13.55 7.79 -8.48
N LYS A 58 -14.21 6.69 -8.14
CA LYS A 58 -14.97 6.56 -6.88
C LYS A 58 -14.10 6.54 -5.63
N PHE A 59 -12.81 6.31 -5.76
CA PHE A 59 -11.87 6.25 -4.64
C PHE A 59 -11.08 7.56 -4.46
N LEU A 60 -11.27 8.55 -5.33
CA LEU A 60 -10.62 9.86 -5.18
C LEU A 60 -11.26 10.66 -4.05
N GLY A 61 -10.44 11.37 -3.27
CA GLY A 61 -10.87 12.17 -2.13
C GLY A 61 -10.95 11.38 -0.82
N TYR A 62 -11.83 11.81 0.08
CA TYR A 62 -11.99 11.17 1.39
C TYR A 62 -12.83 9.91 1.29
N ILE A 63 -12.29 8.79 1.78
CA ILE A 63 -12.99 7.51 1.88
C ILE A 63 -12.68 6.84 3.22
N ASP A 64 -13.55 5.93 3.64
CA ASP A 64 -13.32 5.08 4.79
C ASP A 64 -12.76 3.74 4.33
N GLN A 65 -11.62 3.36 4.91
CA GLN A 65 -10.95 2.12 4.59
C GLN A 65 -10.83 1.24 5.84
N THR A 66 -11.28 0.00 5.74
CA THR A 66 -11.08 -1.01 6.79
C THR A 66 -9.66 -1.55 6.71
N PRO A 67 -8.81 -1.40 7.74
CA PRO A 67 -7.47 -1.95 7.71
C PRO A 67 -7.48 -3.47 7.50
N PRO A 68 -6.52 -4.03 6.73
CA PRO A 68 -6.42 -5.47 6.54
C PRO A 68 -6.00 -6.17 7.83
N MET A 69 -6.34 -7.46 7.95
CA MET A 69 -5.91 -8.28 9.10
C MET A 69 -4.39 -8.37 9.20
N VAL A 70 -3.68 -8.41 8.07
CA VAL A 70 -2.21 -8.35 8.04
C VAL A 70 -1.75 -6.88 8.07
N SER A 71 -1.87 -6.27 9.25
CA SER A 71 -1.44 -4.89 9.50
C SER A 71 -0.86 -4.67 10.89
N ALA A 72 -0.18 -3.53 11.08
CA ALA A 72 0.41 -3.12 12.36
C ALA A 72 -0.58 -2.42 13.30
N VAL A 73 -1.85 -2.28 12.90
CA VAL A 73 -2.92 -1.73 13.77
C VAL A 73 -3.04 -2.58 15.03
N ARG A 74 -3.31 -1.94 16.17
CA ARG A 74 -3.51 -2.65 17.44
C ARG A 74 -5.00 -2.83 17.72
N HIS A 75 -5.38 -4.04 18.11
CA HIS A 75 -6.68 -4.39 18.66
C HIS A 75 -6.48 -4.93 20.07
N LYS A 76 -7.06 -4.27 21.09
CA LYS A 76 -6.92 -4.62 22.51
C LYS A 76 -5.47 -4.90 22.93
N GLY A 77 -4.55 -4.02 22.53
CA GLY A 77 -3.12 -4.09 22.86
C GLY A 77 -2.24 -4.97 21.95
N ARG A 78 -2.82 -5.88 21.17
CA ARG A 78 -2.11 -6.79 20.26
C ARG A 78 -2.13 -6.29 18.82
N LYS A 79 -1.08 -6.55 18.04
CA LYS A 79 -1.05 -6.13 16.61
C LYS A 79 -1.86 -7.10 15.76
N LEU A 80 -2.58 -6.61 14.75
CA LEU A 80 -3.47 -7.45 13.94
C LEU A 80 -2.71 -8.56 13.21
N TYR A 81 -1.49 -8.32 12.71
CA TYR A 81 -0.70 -9.39 12.09
C TYR A 81 -0.37 -10.55 13.05
N GLU A 82 -0.29 -10.29 14.37
CA GLU A 82 -0.03 -11.34 15.37
C GLU A 82 -1.25 -12.22 15.56
N LEU A 83 -2.44 -11.66 15.43
CA LEU A 83 -3.72 -12.38 15.47
C LEU A 83 -3.94 -13.16 14.17
N ALA A 84 -3.67 -12.53 13.02
CA ALA A 84 -3.80 -13.15 11.70
C ALA A 84 -2.94 -14.41 11.56
N ARG A 85 -1.69 -14.38 12.04
CA ARG A 85 -0.79 -15.56 12.06
C ARG A 85 -1.30 -16.72 12.92
N LYS A 86 -2.24 -16.45 13.83
CA LYS A 86 -2.91 -17.47 14.67
C LYS A 86 -4.26 -17.90 14.09
N GLY A 87 -4.61 -17.46 12.88
CA GLY A 87 -5.92 -17.70 12.27
C GLY A 87 -7.06 -16.95 12.96
N ILE A 88 -6.76 -15.95 13.80
CA ILE A 88 -7.77 -15.18 14.53
C ILE A 88 -8.13 -13.94 13.73
N THR A 89 -9.36 -13.90 13.23
CA THR A 89 -9.96 -12.72 12.60
C THR A 89 -10.68 -11.89 13.66
N VAL A 90 -10.52 -10.58 13.60
CA VAL A 90 -11.28 -9.62 14.43
C VAL A 90 -11.96 -8.60 13.53
N GLU A 91 -13.03 -8.01 14.03
CA GLU A 91 -13.64 -6.83 13.41
C GLU A 91 -12.71 -5.62 13.59
N ARG A 92 -12.65 -4.76 12.56
CA ARG A 92 -11.81 -3.56 12.53
C ARG A 92 -12.67 -2.39 12.13
N GLU A 93 -12.62 -1.33 12.92
CA GLU A 93 -13.24 -0.06 12.59
C GLU A 93 -12.62 0.53 11.32
N PRO A 94 -13.44 0.99 10.36
CA PRO A 94 -12.97 1.77 9.22
C PRO A 94 -12.23 3.03 9.67
N ARG A 95 -11.23 3.43 8.90
CA ARG A 95 -10.46 4.65 9.13
C ARG A 95 -10.58 5.57 7.94
N ARG A 96 -10.86 6.83 8.22
CA ARG A 96 -10.90 7.86 7.19
C ARG A 96 -9.50 8.13 6.65
N ILE A 97 -9.34 7.99 5.33
CA ILE A 97 -8.13 8.33 4.58
C ILE A 97 -8.51 9.29 3.45
N CYS A 98 -7.50 9.85 2.78
CA CYS A 98 -7.69 10.68 1.60
C CYS A 98 -6.80 10.20 0.46
N ILE A 99 -7.38 9.95 -0.71
CA ILE A 99 -6.67 9.74 -1.96
C ILE A 99 -6.59 11.10 -2.67
N HIS A 100 -5.42 11.72 -2.65
CA HIS A 100 -5.19 13.03 -3.24
C HIS A 100 -5.13 12.96 -4.77
N LYS A 101 -4.56 11.87 -5.29
CA LYS A 101 -4.40 11.64 -6.71
C LYS A 101 -4.44 10.15 -7.00
N LEU A 102 -5.12 9.76 -8.08
CA LEU A 102 -5.21 8.38 -8.52
C LEU A 102 -5.28 8.35 -10.05
N GLU A 103 -4.21 7.88 -10.69
CA GLU A 103 -4.05 7.92 -12.15
C GLU A 103 -3.74 6.53 -12.70
N ILE A 104 -4.58 6.05 -13.61
CA ILE A 104 -4.29 4.83 -14.38
C ILE A 104 -3.17 5.13 -15.37
N ARG A 105 -2.12 4.30 -15.33
CA ARG A 105 -0.94 4.40 -16.19
C ARG A 105 -0.99 3.42 -17.36
N ARG A 106 -1.50 2.22 -17.11
CA ARG A 106 -1.65 1.16 -18.12
C ARG A 106 -2.83 0.26 -17.76
N VAL A 107 -3.61 -0.12 -18.76
CA VAL A 107 -4.59 -1.21 -18.65
C VAL A 107 -4.15 -2.31 -19.61
N SER A 108 -3.80 -3.46 -19.05
CA SER A 108 -3.40 -4.67 -19.78
C SER A 108 -3.96 -5.86 -19.03
N LEU A 109 -5.27 -6.09 -19.16
CA LEU A 109 -6.00 -7.04 -18.32
C LEU A 109 -5.32 -8.43 -18.31
N PRO A 110 -5.23 -9.07 -17.14
CA PRO A 110 -5.87 -8.72 -15.87
C PRO A 110 -5.15 -7.63 -15.04
N ASP A 111 -4.04 -7.08 -15.53
CA ASP A 111 -3.22 -6.13 -14.78
C ASP A 111 -3.55 -4.66 -15.12
N ILE A 112 -3.68 -3.84 -14.08
CA ILE A 112 -3.89 -2.39 -14.18
C ILE A 112 -2.80 -1.70 -13.36
N ASP A 113 -1.93 -0.95 -14.01
CA ASP A 113 -0.92 -0.15 -13.35
C ASP A 113 -1.43 1.26 -13.08
N PHE A 114 -1.17 1.77 -11.89
CA PHE A 114 -1.61 3.09 -11.49
C PHE A 114 -0.62 3.79 -10.56
N PHE A 115 -0.71 5.11 -10.56
CA PHE A 115 -0.06 5.99 -9.60
C PHE A 115 -1.10 6.43 -8.57
N VAL A 116 -0.68 6.53 -7.30
CA VAL A 116 -1.53 7.02 -6.22
C VAL A 116 -0.73 7.91 -5.27
N SER A 117 -1.29 9.08 -4.95
CA SER A 117 -0.85 9.94 -3.84
C SER A 117 -1.93 9.96 -2.77
N CYS A 118 -1.58 9.62 -1.53
CA CYS A 118 -2.55 9.39 -0.47
C CYS A 118 -2.05 9.86 0.91
N SER A 119 -2.99 10.07 1.83
CA SER A 119 -2.70 10.37 3.23
C SER A 119 -2.02 9.20 3.94
N LYS A 120 -1.42 9.47 5.11
CA LYS A 120 -0.89 8.44 6.00
C LYS A 120 -1.96 7.39 6.35
N GLY A 121 -1.51 6.16 6.62
CA GLY A 121 -2.39 5.08 7.06
C GLY A 121 -3.22 4.41 5.95
N THR A 122 -3.10 4.87 4.70
CA THR A 122 -3.72 4.23 3.54
C THR A 122 -3.04 2.90 3.22
N TYR A 123 -3.84 1.84 3.07
CA TYR A 123 -3.42 0.53 2.60
C TYR A 123 -3.71 0.41 1.11
N ILE A 124 -2.66 0.45 0.29
CA ILE A 124 -2.78 0.29 -1.18
C ILE A 124 -3.32 -1.09 -1.56
N ARG A 125 -3.03 -2.11 -0.72
CA ARG A 125 -3.56 -3.47 -0.86
C ARG A 125 -5.08 -3.51 -0.77
N THR A 126 -5.64 -2.91 0.27
CA THR A 126 -7.09 -2.79 0.44
C THR A 126 -7.72 -1.93 -0.66
N LEU A 127 -7.04 -0.86 -1.11
CA LEU A 127 -7.50 -0.08 -2.27
C LEU A 127 -7.60 -0.95 -3.54
N CYS A 128 -6.64 -1.85 -3.78
CA CYS A 128 -6.69 -2.82 -4.88
C CYS A 128 -7.88 -3.79 -4.73
N ASP A 129 -8.07 -4.34 -3.52
CA ASP A 129 -9.20 -5.23 -3.23
C ASP A 129 -10.57 -4.55 -3.46
N ASP A 130 -10.71 -3.32 -2.98
CA ASP A 130 -11.95 -2.54 -3.08
C ASP A 130 -12.26 -2.17 -4.54
N ILE A 131 -11.25 -1.73 -5.31
CA ILE A 131 -11.41 -1.45 -6.75
C ILE A 131 -11.79 -2.73 -7.50
N GLY A 132 -11.08 -3.84 -7.26
CA GLY A 132 -11.37 -5.12 -7.90
C GLY A 132 -12.76 -5.64 -7.56
N SER A 133 -13.19 -5.49 -6.30
CA SER A 133 -14.54 -5.83 -5.85
C SER A 133 -15.60 -4.96 -6.52
N ARG A 134 -15.32 -3.66 -6.70
CA ARG A 134 -16.21 -2.73 -7.41
C ARG A 134 -16.34 -3.03 -8.90
N LEU A 135 -15.30 -3.56 -9.51
CA LEU A 135 -15.33 -4.08 -10.89
C LEU A 135 -16.01 -5.46 -11.01
N GLY A 136 -16.39 -6.07 -9.88
CA GLY A 136 -17.11 -7.35 -9.85
C GLY A 136 -16.22 -8.59 -10.01
N THR A 137 -14.93 -8.41 -10.28
CA THR A 137 -13.97 -9.50 -10.51
C THR A 137 -13.19 -9.90 -9.26
N GLY A 138 -13.17 -9.04 -8.24
CA GLY A 138 -12.16 -9.08 -7.20
C GLY A 138 -10.77 -8.71 -7.76
N GLY A 139 -9.79 -8.60 -6.88
CA GLY A 139 -8.41 -8.34 -7.25
C GLY A 139 -7.50 -8.21 -6.04
N HIS A 140 -6.20 -8.22 -6.28
CA HIS A 140 -5.19 -8.01 -5.26
C HIS A 140 -4.06 -7.14 -5.80
N MET A 141 -3.25 -6.60 -4.90
CA MET A 141 -2.06 -5.84 -5.27
C MET A 141 -0.93 -6.81 -5.65
N SER A 142 -0.50 -6.81 -6.90
CA SER A 142 0.57 -7.70 -7.39
C SER A 142 1.96 -7.03 -7.37
N SER A 143 2.02 -5.70 -7.36
CA SER A 143 3.25 -4.93 -7.27
C SER A 143 3.03 -3.62 -6.53
N LEU A 144 4.06 -3.18 -5.79
CA LEU A 144 4.05 -1.91 -5.07
C LEU A 144 5.45 -1.33 -5.00
N ARG A 145 5.59 -0.07 -5.41
CA ARG A 145 6.80 0.72 -5.21
C ARG A 145 6.40 2.08 -4.65
N ARG A 146 6.83 2.38 -3.42
CA ARG A 146 6.74 3.74 -2.88
C ARG A 146 7.78 4.62 -3.57
N VAL A 147 7.34 5.74 -4.14
CA VAL A 147 8.20 6.69 -4.86
C VAL A 147 8.37 8.01 -4.13
N ARG A 148 7.55 8.29 -3.10
CA ARG A 148 7.70 9.46 -2.23
C ARG A 148 7.19 9.18 -0.82
N SER A 149 7.84 9.78 0.18
CA SER A 149 7.39 9.81 1.58
C SER A 149 7.62 11.21 2.14
N GLY A 150 6.55 11.99 2.25
CA GLY A 150 6.65 13.42 2.57
C GLY A 150 7.52 14.15 1.56
N ASP A 151 8.50 14.90 2.04
CA ASP A 151 9.38 15.71 1.18
C ASP A 151 10.43 14.88 0.43
N TYR A 152 10.60 13.60 0.78
CA TYR A 152 11.67 12.73 0.24
C TYR A 152 11.14 11.88 -0.90
N GLY A 153 11.74 12.05 -2.07
CA GLY A 153 11.49 11.23 -3.25
C GLY A 153 12.37 9.97 -3.30
N ILE A 154 12.14 9.15 -4.31
CA ILE A 154 12.92 7.93 -4.56
C ILE A 154 14.34 8.27 -5.06
N GLU A 155 14.49 9.44 -5.66
CA GLU A 155 15.76 10.05 -6.06
C GLU A 155 16.69 10.35 -4.88
N ASP A 156 16.12 10.54 -3.68
CA ASP A 156 16.87 10.74 -2.44
C ASP A 156 17.26 9.40 -1.78
N ALA A 157 16.74 8.27 -2.29
CA ALA A 157 16.95 6.97 -1.69
C ALA A 157 18.28 6.37 -2.11
N VAL A 158 19.01 5.83 -1.14
CA VAL A 158 20.24 5.06 -1.36
C VAL A 158 19.90 3.57 -1.23
N ALA A 159 20.36 2.75 -2.18
CA ALA A 159 20.21 1.31 -2.08
C ALA A 159 20.95 0.78 -0.85
N LEU A 160 20.38 -0.20 -0.14
CA LEU A 160 21.01 -0.71 1.09
C LEU A 160 22.41 -1.27 0.84
N ASP A 161 22.60 -1.99 -0.27
CA ASP A 161 23.91 -2.52 -0.63
C ASP A 161 24.91 -1.40 -0.89
N GLU A 162 24.53 -0.32 -1.58
CA GLU A 162 25.38 0.86 -1.74
C GLU A 162 25.72 1.47 -0.38
N PHE A 163 24.71 1.64 0.49
CA PHE A 163 24.91 2.20 1.83
C PHE A 163 25.91 1.39 2.67
N ILE A 164 25.81 0.06 2.64
CA ILE A 164 26.72 -0.85 3.37
C ILE A 164 28.14 -0.79 2.80
N HIS A 165 28.29 -0.67 1.47
CA HIS A 165 29.59 -0.69 0.79
C HIS A 165 30.20 0.69 0.56
N ALA A 166 29.57 1.77 1.03
CA ALA A 166 29.99 3.16 0.78
C ALA A 166 31.26 3.60 1.53
N GLY A 167 31.99 2.69 2.18
CA GLY A 167 33.21 3.01 2.94
C GLY A 167 32.94 4.05 4.04
N THR A 168 33.71 5.15 4.03
CA THR A 168 33.61 6.23 5.04
C THR A 168 32.50 7.24 4.76
N ARG A 169 31.86 7.21 3.59
CA ARG A 169 30.91 8.23 3.12
C ARG A 169 29.73 8.46 4.07
N TYR A 170 29.32 7.41 4.79
CA TYR A 170 28.23 7.48 5.77
C TYR A 170 28.66 7.12 7.20
N GLU A 171 29.97 7.04 7.49
CA GLU A 171 30.47 6.64 8.82
C GLU A 171 29.97 7.55 9.94
N SER A 172 29.80 8.85 9.68
CA SER A 172 29.25 9.81 10.64
C SER A 172 27.80 9.53 11.06
N TYR A 173 27.04 8.83 10.20
CA TYR A 173 25.67 8.39 10.48
C TYR A 173 25.62 7.04 11.22
N ILE A 174 26.65 6.20 11.05
CA ILE A 174 26.72 4.84 11.61
C ILE A 174 27.34 4.85 13.03
N ARG A 175 28.41 5.64 13.24
CA ARG A 175 29.19 5.64 14.50
C ARG A 175 28.57 6.45 15.65
N ASN A 176 27.52 7.23 15.39
CA ASN A 176 26.77 8.03 16.39
C ASN A 176 25.42 7.39 16.79
N THR A 177 25.30 6.08 16.62
CA THR A 177 24.18 5.26 17.13
C THR A 177 24.64 4.45 18.33
#